data_AF-A0A6H1W245-F1
#
_entry.id   AF-A0A6H1W245-F1
#
_cell.length_a   1.000
_cell.length_b   1.000
_cell.length_c   1.000
_cell.angle_alpha   90.00
_cell.angle_beta   90.00
_cell.angle_gamma   90.00
#
_symmetry.space_group_name_H-M   'P 1'
#
loop_
_entity.id
_entity.type
_entity.pdbx_description
1 polymer ?
#
loop_
_entity_poly.entity_id
_entity_poly.type
_entity_poly.pdbx_seq_one_letter_code
_entity_poly.pdbx_strand_id
1 'polypeptide(L)'
;MTAERIVQQMVENDQREALTDGDRAAAFQQLAFEGLSVTAIARRTGTKQKEVKTALAVVENQVAASAIQEHQLTLDQAVVLIEFDGDDEIRNDLIQVATTDPAQFAHAAQRARDDKARAKTKADAEADLAGRGYLILDANPGYYDTEYTRISELLTADDQRVTVEHIENLDGRAAFVRVYADGDATISYFLRDARAAGFHTYGGTPSKSGPMTDEEKAQRRILIANNKAWASAEIVRREWLATLLSRKALPKDAAVVIAKGLTVHRQAISTATREGNELAHQLLGLEPSGYFENDKLVALLEQTPAKAQHVALAVVLGACESVTSKQTWRYPSPTDKDYFTQLAAWGYNLSDVEQIATVGEAVQTAEEAGAVSSDPGVSD
;
A
#
# COMPACT_ATOMS: atom_id res chain seq x y z
N MET A 1 -36.33 45.97 -25.86
CA MET A 1 -36.04 47.09 -24.94
C MET A 1 -35.29 46.63 -23.70
N THR A 2 -35.77 45.69 -22.88
CA THR A 2 -35.09 45.27 -21.63
C THR A 2 -33.79 44.47 -21.86
N ALA A 3 -33.80 43.39 -22.67
CA ALA A 3 -32.61 42.59 -22.97
C ALA A 3 -31.49 43.37 -23.67
N GLU A 4 -31.82 44.31 -24.56
CA GLU A 4 -30.83 45.16 -25.23
C GLU A 4 -30.11 46.07 -24.24
N ARG A 5 -30.84 46.61 -23.26
CA ARG A 5 -30.25 47.43 -22.19
C ARG A 5 -29.29 46.61 -21.32
N ILE A 6 -29.67 45.38 -20.94
CA ILE A 6 -28.83 44.50 -20.11
C ILE A 6 -27.55 44.14 -20.85
N VAL A 7 -27.63 43.73 -22.13
CA VAL A 7 -26.45 43.43 -22.94
C VAL A 7 -25.52 44.64 -23.04
N GLN A 8 -26.07 45.83 -23.30
CA GLN A 8 -25.27 47.06 -23.41
C GLN A 8 -24.58 47.41 -22.09
N GLN A 9 -25.26 47.27 -20.95
CA GLN A 9 -24.68 47.48 -19.62
C GLN A 9 -23.56 46.48 -19.32
N MET A 10 -23.75 45.19 -19.67
CA MET A 10 -22.71 44.17 -19.46
C MET A 10 -21.45 44.46 -20.28
N VAL A 11 -21.61 44.79 -21.56
CA VAL A 11 -20.47 45.07 -22.47
C VAL A 11 -19.75 46.36 -22.08
N GLU A 12 -20.48 47.39 -21.65
CA GLU A 12 -19.88 48.66 -21.21
C GLU A 12 -19.13 48.51 -19.87
N ASN A 13 -19.70 47.76 -18.91
CA ASN A 13 -19.06 47.54 -17.61
C ASN A 13 -17.84 46.63 -17.73
N ASP A 14 -17.90 45.53 -18.50
CA ASP A 14 -16.74 44.66 -18.74
C ASP A 14 -15.50 45.41 -19.26
N GLN A 15 -15.70 46.57 -19.91
CA GLN A 15 -14.62 47.42 -20.44
C GLN A 15 -14.17 48.56 -19.51
N ARG A 16 -14.92 48.88 -18.44
CA ARG A 16 -14.66 50.03 -17.55
C ARG A 16 -14.47 49.66 -16.08
N GLU A 17 -15.21 48.69 -15.56
CA GLU A 17 -15.15 48.18 -14.18
C GLU A 17 -15.63 46.73 -14.18
N ALA A 18 -14.75 45.78 -13.81
CA ALA A 18 -15.04 44.36 -13.96
C ALA A 18 -16.27 43.95 -13.12
N LEU A 19 -17.32 43.48 -13.81
CA LEU A 19 -18.48 42.86 -13.16
C LEU A 19 -18.02 41.65 -12.33
N THR A 20 -18.61 41.48 -11.15
CA THR A 20 -18.40 40.25 -10.38
C THR A 20 -19.01 39.06 -11.13
N ASP A 21 -18.51 37.86 -10.84
CA ASP A 21 -19.07 36.64 -11.40
C ASP A 21 -20.54 36.43 -10.99
N GLY A 22 -20.92 36.89 -9.78
CA GLY A 22 -22.32 36.94 -9.34
C GLY A 22 -23.18 37.86 -10.21
N ASP A 23 -22.74 39.10 -10.47
CA ASP A 23 -23.47 40.05 -11.31
C ASP A 23 -23.65 39.53 -12.75
N ARG A 24 -22.60 38.92 -13.30
CA ARG A 24 -22.64 38.28 -14.62
C ARG A 24 -23.67 37.16 -14.65
N ALA A 25 -23.69 36.31 -13.62
CA ALA A 25 -24.62 35.20 -13.55
C ALA A 25 -26.09 35.68 -13.46
N ALA A 26 -26.36 36.70 -12.64
CA ALA A 26 -27.68 37.32 -12.56
C ALA A 26 -28.12 37.95 -13.90
N ALA A 27 -27.21 38.62 -14.60
CA ALA A 27 -27.50 39.21 -15.90
C ALA A 27 -27.80 38.14 -16.97
N PHE A 28 -27.06 37.03 -17.00
CA PHE A 28 -27.36 35.90 -17.89
C PHE A 28 -28.71 35.26 -17.55
N GLN A 29 -29.05 35.12 -16.27
CA GLN A 29 -30.36 34.61 -15.83
C GLN A 29 -31.50 35.48 -16.36
N GLN A 30 -31.38 36.80 -16.25
CA GLN A 30 -32.39 37.74 -16.74
C GLN A 30 -32.55 37.67 -18.25
N LEU A 31 -31.45 37.56 -19.01
CA LEU A 31 -31.50 37.38 -20.45
C LEU A 31 -32.17 36.04 -20.84
N ALA A 32 -31.92 34.97 -20.09
CA ALA A 32 -32.59 33.69 -20.28
C ALA A 32 -34.10 33.79 -19.99
N PHE A 33 -34.51 34.51 -18.93
CA PHE A 33 -35.93 34.78 -18.65
C PHE A 33 -36.61 35.63 -19.73
N GLU A 34 -35.87 36.49 -20.43
CA GLU A 34 -36.37 37.21 -21.61
C GLU A 34 -36.43 36.34 -22.88
N GLY A 35 -36.16 35.04 -22.76
CA GLY A 35 -36.31 34.05 -23.84
C GLY A 35 -35.10 33.91 -24.75
N LEU A 36 -33.94 34.48 -24.39
CA LEU A 36 -32.71 34.27 -25.15
C LEU A 36 -32.12 32.88 -24.85
N SER A 37 -31.70 32.18 -25.90
CA SER A 37 -30.94 30.92 -25.75
C SER A 37 -29.50 31.18 -25.30
N VAL A 38 -28.84 30.17 -24.72
CA VAL A 38 -27.41 30.20 -24.33
C VAL A 38 -26.52 30.71 -25.47
N THR A 39 -26.76 30.22 -26.70
CA THR A 39 -26.03 30.65 -27.90
C THR A 39 -26.28 32.12 -28.23
N ALA A 40 -27.52 32.59 -28.08
CA ALA A 40 -27.87 33.99 -28.33
C ALA A 40 -27.25 34.91 -27.27
N ILE A 41 -27.27 34.53 -26.00
CA ILE A 41 -26.63 35.27 -24.91
C ILE A 41 -25.13 35.38 -25.19
N ALA A 42 -24.43 34.24 -25.33
CA ALA A 42 -22.99 34.18 -25.59
C ALA A 42 -22.56 35.07 -26.77
N ARG A 43 -23.30 35.00 -27.89
CA ARG A 43 -23.02 35.83 -29.08
C ARG A 43 -23.22 37.32 -28.81
N ARG A 44 -24.23 37.71 -28.05
CA ARG A 44 -24.59 39.12 -27.80
C ARG A 44 -23.71 39.76 -26.74
N THR A 45 -23.23 39.01 -25.76
CA THR A 45 -22.35 39.49 -24.69
C THR A 45 -20.88 39.28 -24.97
N GLY A 46 -20.51 38.52 -26.02
CA GLY A 46 -19.12 38.22 -26.35
C GLY A 46 -18.47 37.18 -25.42
N THR A 47 -19.27 36.44 -24.64
CA THR A 47 -18.79 35.42 -23.70
C THR A 47 -18.87 34.01 -24.28
N LYS A 48 -18.17 33.05 -23.68
CA LYS A 48 -18.20 31.66 -24.18
C LYS A 48 -19.51 31.00 -23.77
N GLN A 49 -20.09 30.17 -24.66
CA GLN A 49 -21.30 29.39 -24.33
C GLN A 49 -21.14 28.54 -23.06
N LYS A 50 -19.93 28.01 -22.82
CA LYS A 50 -19.61 27.26 -21.61
C LYS A 50 -19.82 28.11 -20.36
N GLU A 51 -19.29 29.34 -20.33
CA GLU A 51 -19.41 30.27 -19.19
C GLU A 51 -20.88 30.63 -18.93
N VAL A 52 -21.65 30.93 -19.98
CA VAL A 52 -23.09 31.20 -19.86
C VAL A 52 -23.83 29.99 -19.28
N LYS A 53 -23.54 28.78 -19.76
CA LYS A 53 -24.14 27.55 -19.23
C LYS A 53 -23.76 27.32 -17.76
N THR A 54 -22.49 27.52 -17.41
CA THR A 54 -22.00 27.40 -16.03
C THR A 54 -22.72 28.39 -15.12
N ALA A 55 -22.81 29.64 -15.52
CA ALA A 55 -23.47 30.67 -14.73
C ALA A 55 -24.97 30.41 -14.54
N LEU A 56 -25.66 29.95 -15.59
CA LEU A 56 -27.07 29.55 -15.48
C LEU A 56 -27.26 28.37 -14.52
N ALA A 57 -26.35 27.37 -14.54
CA ALA A 57 -26.40 26.27 -13.58
C ALA A 57 -26.18 26.73 -12.13
N VAL A 58 -25.28 27.71 -11.91
CA VAL A 58 -25.03 28.29 -10.58
C VAL A 58 -26.26 29.03 -10.05
N VAL A 59 -26.93 29.85 -10.86
CA VAL A 59 -28.11 30.62 -10.41
C VAL A 59 -29.38 29.78 -10.28
N GLU A 60 -29.44 28.60 -10.91
CA GLU A 60 -30.51 27.62 -10.71
C GLU A 60 -30.39 26.92 -9.34
N ASN A 61 -29.20 26.88 -8.74
CA ASN A 61 -28.97 26.37 -7.39
C ASN A 61 -29.02 27.53 -6.38
N GLN A 62 -30.02 27.54 -5.50
CA GLN A 62 -30.23 28.64 -4.55
C GLN A 62 -29.03 28.87 -3.61
N VAL A 63 -28.34 27.81 -3.18
CA VAL A 63 -27.20 27.95 -2.25
C VAL A 63 -25.97 28.47 -2.97
N ALA A 64 -25.67 27.96 -4.16
CA ALA A 64 -24.57 28.45 -4.99
C ALA A 64 -24.81 29.92 -5.43
N ALA A 65 -26.07 30.27 -5.75
CA ALA A 65 -26.48 31.63 -6.08
C ALA A 65 -26.32 32.61 -4.91
N SER A 66 -26.66 32.20 -3.68
CA SER A 66 -26.38 33.01 -2.49
C SER A 66 -24.87 33.13 -2.24
N ALA A 67 -24.13 32.02 -2.30
CA ALA A 67 -22.70 32.01 -2.00
C ALA A 67 -21.87 32.87 -2.97
N ILE A 68 -22.18 32.84 -4.28
CA ILE A 68 -21.47 33.65 -5.27
C ILE A 68 -21.67 35.16 -5.05
N GLN A 69 -22.83 35.57 -4.52
CA GLN A 69 -23.16 36.96 -4.21
C GLN A 69 -22.57 37.41 -2.87
N GLU A 70 -22.76 36.60 -1.82
CA GLU A 70 -22.36 36.94 -0.45
C GLU A 70 -20.85 36.90 -0.24
N HIS A 71 -20.16 36.02 -0.95
CA HIS A 71 -18.73 35.77 -0.76
C HIS A 71 -17.87 36.09 -1.97
N GLN A 72 -18.45 36.70 -3.02
CA GLN A 72 -17.75 37.08 -4.26
C GLN A 72 -16.97 35.91 -4.88
N LEU A 73 -17.55 34.70 -4.82
CA LEU A 73 -16.93 33.51 -5.37
C LEU A 73 -16.84 33.59 -6.89
N THR A 74 -15.92 32.83 -7.48
CA THR A 74 -15.92 32.64 -8.94
C THR A 74 -17.00 31.65 -9.37
N LEU A 75 -17.40 31.70 -10.65
CA LEU A 75 -18.35 30.73 -11.19
C LEU A 75 -17.88 29.28 -11.01
N ASP A 76 -16.58 29.03 -11.20
CA ASP A 76 -16.01 27.70 -11.04
C ASP A 76 -16.05 27.22 -9.57
N GLN A 77 -15.81 28.11 -8.60
CA GLN A 77 -15.96 27.78 -7.18
C GLN A 77 -17.41 27.49 -6.82
N ALA A 78 -18.35 28.29 -7.31
CA ALA A 78 -19.78 28.10 -7.07
C ALA A 78 -20.29 26.77 -7.65
N VAL A 79 -19.80 26.34 -8.81
CA VAL A 79 -20.11 25.01 -9.38
C VAL A 79 -19.67 23.89 -8.47
N VAL A 80 -18.48 24.01 -7.87
CA VAL A 80 -17.97 22.98 -6.94
C VAL A 80 -18.89 22.86 -5.73
N LEU A 81 -19.44 23.96 -5.22
CA LEU A 81 -20.39 23.90 -4.10
C LEU A 81 -21.65 23.09 -4.43
N ILE A 82 -22.10 23.08 -5.69
CA ILE A 82 -23.24 22.29 -6.16
C ILE A 82 -22.97 20.78 -6.02
N GLU A 83 -21.71 20.34 -6.20
CA GLU A 83 -21.34 18.92 -6.06
C GLU A 83 -21.57 18.38 -4.64
N PHE A 84 -21.65 19.27 -3.66
CA PHE A 84 -21.86 19.00 -2.24
C PHE A 84 -23.22 19.50 -1.75
N ASP A 85 -24.20 19.61 -2.65
CA ASP A 85 -25.59 19.85 -2.24
C ASP A 85 -26.06 18.81 -1.23
N GLY A 86 -26.61 19.29 -0.11
CA GLY A 86 -27.04 18.46 1.02
C GLY A 86 -25.98 18.24 2.09
N ASP A 87 -24.74 18.72 1.89
CA ASP A 87 -23.66 18.69 2.88
C ASP A 87 -23.25 20.11 3.28
N ASP A 88 -23.99 20.68 4.24
CA ASP A 88 -23.80 22.07 4.68
C ASP A 88 -22.43 22.29 5.32
N GLU A 89 -21.88 21.28 6.00
CA GLU A 89 -20.58 21.34 6.65
C GLU A 89 -19.47 21.48 5.61
N ILE A 90 -19.42 20.59 4.62
CA ILE A 90 -18.44 20.67 3.53
C ILE A 90 -18.58 21.98 2.75
N ARG A 91 -19.81 22.43 2.47
CA ARG A 91 -20.01 23.69 1.73
C ARG A 91 -19.49 24.90 2.52
N ASN A 92 -19.75 24.96 3.81
CA ASN A 92 -19.25 26.05 4.67
C ASN A 92 -17.71 26.06 4.72
N ASP A 93 -17.08 24.89 4.84
CA ASP A 93 -15.63 24.76 4.80
C ASP A 93 -15.05 25.24 3.47
N LEU A 94 -15.68 24.87 2.34
CA LEU A 94 -15.25 25.30 1.02
C LEU A 94 -15.42 26.81 0.81
N ILE A 95 -16.52 27.42 1.31
CA ILE A 95 -16.73 28.87 1.29
C ILE A 95 -15.67 29.57 2.15
N GLN A 96 -15.36 29.04 3.34
CA GLN A 96 -14.31 29.59 4.19
C GLN A 96 -12.96 29.54 3.49
N VAL A 97 -12.59 28.42 2.87
CA VAL A 97 -11.34 28.33 2.09
C VAL A 97 -11.35 29.30 0.92
N ALA A 98 -12.45 29.41 0.18
CA ALA A 98 -12.55 30.32 -0.96
C ALA A 98 -12.38 31.80 -0.58
N THR A 99 -12.76 32.18 0.64
CA THR A 99 -12.69 33.57 1.13
C THR A 99 -11.40 33.89 1.87
N THR A 100 -10.76 32.90 2.51
CA THR A 100 -9.56 33.10 3.34
C THR A 100 -8.26 32.74 2.63
N ASP A 101 -8.25 31.66 1.84
CA ASP A 101 -7.11 31.22 1.03
C ASP A 101 -7.60 30.60 -0.30
N PRO A 102 -8.01 31.43 -1.28
CA PRO A 102 -8.58 30.97 -2.54
C PRO A 102 -7.66 30.01 -3.31
N ALA A 103 -6.34 30.09 -3.12
CA ALA A 103 -5.38 29.20 -3.77
C ALA A 103 -5.49 27.75 -3.28
N GLN A 104 -5.99 27.52 -2.06
CA GLN A 104 -6.21 26.19 -1.49
C GLN A 104 -7.56 25.59 -1.88
N PHE A 105 -8.46 26.36 -2.51
CA PHE A 105 -9.82 25.90 -2.81
C PHE A 105 -9.84 24.61 -3.64
N ALA A 106 -9.01 24.52 -4.68
CA ALA A 106 -8.94 23.33 -5.52
C ALA A 106 -8.51 22.08 -4.73
N HIS A 107 -7.60 22.23 -3.76
CA HIS A 107 -7.15 21.14 -2.90
C HIS A 107 -8.23 20.74 -1.88
N ALA A 108 -8.90 21.73 -1.27
CA ALA A 108 -10.00 21.48 -0.34
C ALA A 108 -11.17 20.77 -1.04
N ALA A 109 -11.54 21.23 -2.24
CA ALA A 109 -12.56 20.60 -3.07
C ALA A 109 -12.20 19.15 -3.41
N GLN A 110 -10.95 18.87 -3.82
CA GLN A 110 -10.54 17.50 -4.13
C GLN A 110 -10.56 16.62 -2.88
N ARG A 111 -10.12 17.12 -1.72
CA ARG A 111 -10.18 16.37 -0.46
C ARG A 111 -11.63 16.00 -0.11
N ALA A 112 -12.55 16.95 -0.23
CA ALA A 112 -13.97 16.70 0.00
C ALA A 112 -14.56 15.65 -0.96
N ARG A 113 -14.16 15.65 -2.24
CA ARG A 113 -14.55 14.61 -3.21
C ARG A 113 -14.02 13.24 -2.80
N ASP A 114 -12.75 13.17 -2.40
CA ASP A 114 -12.12 11.93 -1.97
C ASP A 114 -12.78 11.40 -0.68
N ASP A 115 -13.09 12.27 0.27
CA ASP A 115 -13.81 11.93 1.50
C ASP A 115 -15.22 11.42 1.21
N LYS A 116 -15.96 12.09 0.32
CA LYS A 116 -17.30 11.65 -0.13
C LYS A 116 -17.24 10.29 -0.81
N ALA A 117 -16.24 10.07 -1.67
CA ALA A 117 -16.03 8.78 -2.33
C ALA A 117 -15.70 7.68 -1.31
N ARG A 118 -14.81 7.94 -0.35
CA ARG A 118 -14.47 6.98 0.72
C ARG A 118 -15.67 6.67 1.62
N ALA A 119 -16.43 7.68 2.01
CA ALA A 119 -17.64 7.52 2.81
C ALA A 119 -18.67 6.67 2.06
N LYS A 120 -18.84 6.90 0.75
CA LYS A 120 -19.71 6.07 -0.09
C LYS A 120 -19.22 4.62 -0.16
N THR A 121 -17.93 4.38 -0.45
CA THR A 121 -17.36 3.02 -0.48
C THR A 121 -17.55 2.31 0.86
N LYS A 122 -17.33 3.01 1.97
CA LYS A 122 -17.54 2.48 3.30
C LYS A 122 -19.01 2.09 3.51
N ALA A 123 -19.94 3.01 3.24
CA ALA A 123 -21.37 2.78 3.40
C ALA A 123 -21.89 1.64 2.51
N ASP A 124 -21.44 1.55 1.26
CA ASP A 124 -21.83 0.48 0.34
C ASP A 124 -21.33 -0.90 0.85
N ALA A 125 -20.10 -0.97 1.38
CA ALA A 125 -19.55 -2.21 1.97
C ALA A 125 -20.23 -2.59 3.30
N GLU A 126 -20.52 -1.62 4.17
CA GLU A 126 -21.27 -1.85 5.41
C GLU A 126 -22.69 -2.33 5.12
N ALA A 127 -23.36 -1.76 4.10
CA ALA A 127 -24.68 -2.19 3.69
C ALA A 127 -24.70 -3.63 3.13
N ASP A 128 -23.70 -4.02 2.33
CA ASP A 128 -23.54 -5.41 1.85
C ASP A 128 -23.38 -6.39 3.02
N LEU A 129 -22.45 -6.10 3.93
CA LEU A 129 -22.18 -6.94 5.10
C LEU A 129 -23.40 -7.05 6.04
N ALA A 130 -24.09 -5.94 6.28
CA ALA A 130 -25.33 -5.93 7.05
C ALA A 130 -26.43 -6.76 6.37
N GLY A 131 -26.56 -6.66 5.04
CA GLY A 131 -27.46 -7.50 4.24
C GLY A 131 -27.15 -9.00 4.32
N ARG A 132 -25.88 -9.35 4.55
CA ARG A 132 -25.41 -10.73 4.80
C ARG A 132 -25.51 -11.17 6.27
N GLY A 133 -26.05 -10.32 7.15
CA GLY A 133 -26.31 -10.64 8.56
C GLY A 133 -25.13 -10.42 9.51
N TYR A 134 -24.08 -9.70 9.09
CA TYR A 134 -23.01 -9.29 10.00
C TYR A 134 -23.44 -8.09 10.84
N LEU A 135 -23.07 -8.08 12.13
CA LEU A 135 -23.09 -6.86 12.92
C LEU A 135 -21.94 -5.94 12.46
N ILE A 136 -22.24 -4.71 12.07
CA ILE A 136 -21.22 -3.73 11.73
C ILE A 136 -20.70 -3.07 13.01
N LEU A 137 -19.40 -3.14 13.24
CA LEU A 137 -18.74 -2.50 14.37
C LEU A 137 -18.35 -1.06 14.02
N ASP A 138 -18.61 -0.12 14.93
CA ASP A 138 -18.26 1.30 14.73
C ASP A 138 -16.75 1.57 14.84
N ALA A 139 -16.04 0.71 15.58
CA ALA A 139 -14.60 0.80 15.79
C ALA A 139 -13.95 -0.58 15.65
N ASN A 140 -12.68 -0.60 15.27
CA ASN A 140 -11.90 -1.84 15.26
C ASN A 140 -11.61 -2.25 16.72
N PRO A 141 -12.02 -3.46 17.14
CA PRO A 141 -11.69 -3.97 18.47
C PRO A 141 -10.19 -3.88 18.77
N GLY A 142 -9.87 -3.32 19.94
CA GLY A 142 -8.50 -3.20 20.42
C GLY A 142 -8.01 -4.49 21.09
N TYR A 143 -6.72 -4.56 21.42
CA TYR A 143 -6.11 -5.75 22.04
C TYR A 143 -6.79 -6.22 23.34
N TYR A 144 -7.37 -5.29 24.12
CA TYR A 144 -8.06 -5.60 25.37
C TYR A 144 -9.57 -5.82 25.20
N ASP A 145 -10.09 -5.63 24.00
CA ASP A 145 -11.47 -5.95 23.68
C ASP A 145 -11.58 -7.46 23.49
N THR A 146 -12.34 -8.10 24.36
CA THR A 146 -12.50 -9.57 24.38
C THR A 146 -13.88 -9.99 23.91
N GLU A 147 -14.76 -9.05 23.57
CA GLU A 147 -16.12 -9.34 23.13
C GLU A 147 -16.14 -9.98 21.73
N TYR A 148 -15.24 -9.52 20.86
CA TYR A 148 -15.13 -9.97 19.48
C TYR A 148 -13.70 -10.42 19.18
N THR A 149 -13.53 -11.67 18.76
CA THR A 149 -12.22 -12.18 18.33
C THR A 149 -12.08 -12.09 16.82
N ARG A 150 -10.97 -11.56 16.32
CA ARG A 150 -10.70 -11.46 14.88
C ARG A 150 -10.45 -12.85 14.29
N ILE A 151 -11.11 -13.19 13.19
CA ILE A 151 -10.99 -14.56 12.63
C ILE A 151 -9.58 -14.93 12.18
N SER A 152 -8.75 -13.95 11.81
CA SER A 152 -7.35 -14.18 11.43
C SER A 152 -6.48 -14.70 12.59
N GLU A 153 -6.95 -14.56 13.83
CA GLU A 153 -6.29 -15.05 15.04
C GLU A 153 -6.83 -16.40 15.49
N LEU A 154 -7.87 -16.90 14.82
CA LEU A 154 -8.56 -18.15 15.13
C LEU A 154 -8.09 -19.28 14.23
N LEU A 155 -8.07 -20.46 14.83
CA LEU A 155 -7.83 -21.75 14.19
C LEU A 155 -9.05 -22.66 14.42
N THR A 156 -9.31 -23.51 13.43
CA THR A 156 -10.23 -24.66 13.55
C THR A 156 -9.65 -25.71 14.48
N ALA A 157 -10.45 -26.69 14.88
CA ALA A 157 -10.00 -27.82 15.71
C ALA A 157 -8.85 -28.63 15.08
N ASP A 158 -8.69 -28.55 13.75
CA ASP A 158 -7.62 -29.20 12.98
C ASP A 158 -6.42 -28.26 12.73
N ASP A 159 -6.28 -27.20 13.53
CA ASP A 159 -5.21 -26.20 13.44
C ASP A 159 -5.16 -25.42 12.09
N GLN A 160 -6.26 -25.37 11.33
CA GLN A 160 -6.36 -24.58 10.09
C GLN A 160 -6.84 -23.16 10.37
N ARG A 161 -6.40 -22.17 9.57
CA ARG A 161 -6.87 -20.78 9.73
C ARG A 161 -8.36 -20.66 9.44
N VAL A 162 -9.09 -20.01 10.36
CA VAL A 162 -10.50 -19.68 10.16
C VAL A 162 -10.64 -18.64 9.06
N THR A 163 -11.61 -18.86 8.17
CA THR A 163 -11.93 -17.99 7.03
C THR A 163 -13.38 -17.50 7.14
N VAL A 164 -13.81 -16.64 6.20
CA VAL A 164 -15.16 -16.09 6.20
C VAL A 164 -16.21 -17.19 6.01
N GLU A 165 -15.91 -18.20 5.19
CA GLU A 165 -16.77 -19.34 4.90
C GLU A 165 -17.05 -20.18 6.16
N HIS A 166 -16.05 -20.33 7.04
CA HIS A 166 -16.20 -21.08 8.30
C HIS A 166 -17.21 -20.44 9.27
N ILE A 167 -17.37 -19.12 9.20
CA ILE A 167 -18.27 -18.39 10.11
C ILE A 167 -19.63 -18.07 9.48
N GLU A 168 -19.82 -18.31 8.18
CA GLU A 168 -20.97 -17.83 7.38
C GLU A 168 -22.35 -18.28 7.89
N ASN A 169 -22.42 -19.32 8.73
CA ASN A 169 -23.67 -19.79 9.31
C ASN A 169 -23.69 -19.72 10.86
N LEU A 170 -22.73 -19.00 11.45
CA LEU A 170 -22.65 -18.84 12.90
C LEU A 170 -23.34 -17.56 13.36
N ASP A 171 -23.91 -17.61 14.56
CA ASP A 171 -24.38 -16.43 15.26
C ASP A 171 -23.20 -15.63 15.84
N GLY A 172 -23.39 -14.32 16.06
CA GLY A 172 -22.36 -13.46 16.64
C GLY A 172 -21.26 -13.01 15.66
N ARG A 173 -21.48 -13.18 14.35
CA ARG A 173 -20.62 -12.61 13.32
C ARG A 173 -20.65 -11.09 13.34
N ALA A 174 -19.48 -10.48 13.29
CA ALA A 174 -19.33 -9.05 13.16
C ALA A 174 -18.25 -8.69 12.12
N ALA A 175 -18.34 -7.49 11.59
CA ALA A 175 -17.37 -6.97 10.64
C ALA A 175 -17.08 -5.49 10.94
N PHE A 176 -15.82 -5.10 10.71
CA PHE A 176 -15.39 -3.71 10.74
C PHE A 176 -14.89 -3.32 9.36
N VAL A 177 -15.44 -2.24 8.80
CA VAL A 177 -15.07 -1.71 7.49
C VAL A 177 -14.17 -0.49 7.67
N ARG A 178 -13.01 -0.52 7.02
CA ARG A 178 -12.11 0.63 6.91
C ARG A 178 -11.81 0.90 5.45
N VAL A 179 -11.90 2.16 5.04
CA VAL A 179 -11.45 2.61 3.72
C VAL A 179 -10.20 3.45 3.93
N TYR A 180 -9.09 3.04 3.30
CA TYR A 180 -7.84 3.78 3.36
C TYR A 180 -7.81 4.91 2.32
N ALA A 181 -6.72 5.69 2.31
CA ALA A 181 -6.59 6.81 1.38
C ALA A 181 -6.56 6.37 -0.10
N ASP A 182 -6.21 5.11 -0.38
CA ASP A 182 -6.24 4.48 -1.71
C ASP A 182 -7.67 4.21 -2.24
N GLY A 183 -8.69 4.31 -1.37
CA GLY A 183 -10.10 4.22 -1.73
C GLY A 183 -10.70 2.83 -1.64
N ASP A 184 -9.90 1.80 -1.36
CA ASP A 184 -10.39 0.41 -1.25
C ASP A 184 -10.91 0.10 0.16
N ALA A 185 -12.06 -0.60 0.22
CA ALA A 185 -12.60 -1.11 1.47
C ALA A 185 -11.82 -2.35 1.94
N THR A 186 -11.19 -2.22 3.10
CA THR A 186 -10.62 -3.34 3.86
C THR A 186 -11.62 -3.79 4.92
N ILE A 187 -12.01 -5.06 4.87
CA ILE A 187 -12.96 -5.65 5.81
C ILE A 187 -12.19 -6.55 6.79
N SER A 188 -12.38 -6.32 8.09
CA SER A 188 -11.95 -7.24 9.14
C SER A 188 -13.16 -7.97 9.68
N TYR A 189 -13.08 -9.30 9.74
CA TYR A 189 -14.17 -10.15 10.23
C TYR A 189 -13.88 -10.65 11.66
N PHE A 190 -14.94 -10.72 12.44
CA PHE A 190 -14.90 -11.08 13.85
C PHE A 190 -16.01 -12.05 14.21
N LEU A 191 -15.81 -12.79 15.29
CA LEU A 191 -16.80 -13.69 15.85
C LEU A 191 -16.84 -13.48 17.37
N ARG A 192 -18.05 -13.29 17.90
CA ARG A 192 -18.32 -13.35 19.34
C ARG A 192 -18.28 -14.81 19.80
N ASP A 193 -17.73 -15.07 20.98
CA ASP A 193 -17.68 -16.40 21.60
C ASP A 193 -17.06 -17.51 20.70
N ALA A 194 -15.94 -17.20 20.04
CA ALA A 194 -15.25 -18.13 19.13
C ALA A 194 -14.99 -19.53 19.70
N ARG A 195 -14.73 -19.64 21.01
CA ARG A 195 -14.54 -20.94 21.70
C ARG A 195 -15.83 -21.76 21.72
N ALA A 196 -17.00 -21.14 21.87
CA ALA A 196 -18.28 -21.83 21.83
C ALA A 196 -18.57 -22.38 20.42
N ALA A 197 -18.05 -21.70 19.39
CA ALA A 197 -18.07 -22.16 18.00
C ALA A 197 -16.99 -23.21 17.67
N GLY A 198 -16.17 -23.64 18.64
CA GLY A 198 -15.14 -24.67 18.45
C GLY A 198 -13.80 -24.16 17.92
N PHE A 199 -13.58 -22.84 17.86
CA PHE A 199 -12.31 -22.24 17.44
C PHE A 199 -11.38 -21.95 18.62
N HIS A 200 -10.07 -21.85 18.35
CA HIS A 200 -9.06 -21.48 19.35
C HIS A 200 -7.99 -20.55 18.77
N THR A 201 -7.18 -19.89 19.61
CA THR A 201 -6.12 -18.97 19.17
C THR A 201 -4.75 -19.65 19.07
N TYR A 202 -3.83 -19.02 18.32
CA TYR A 202 -2.44 -19.47 18.18
C TYR A 202 -1.70 -19.42 19.54
N GLY A 203 -1.27 -20.58 20.04
CA GLY A 203 -0.65 -20.73 21.37
C GLY A 203 -1.58 -21.30 22.46
N GLY A 204 -2.85 -21.57 22.13
CA GLY A 204 -3.80 -22.27 23.01
C GLY A 204 -3.66 -23.80 23.03
N THR A 205 -2.72 -24.38 22.27
CA THR A 205 -2.52 -25.83 22.21
C THR A 205 -1.80 -26.33 23.46
N PRO A 206 -2.31 -27.35 24.18
CA PRO A 206 -1.49 -28.07 25.15
C PRO A 206 -0.35 -28.78 24.39
N SER A 207 0.89 -28.57 24.85
CA SER A 207 2.11 -29.17 24.28
C SER A 207 1.96 -30.67 24.01
N LYS A 208 2.05 -31.10 22.74
CA LYS A 208 2.21 -32.52 22.38
C LYS A 208 3.56 -33.02 22.90
N SER A 209 3.54 -33.56 24.11
CA SER A 209 4.71 -34.06 24.83
C SER A 209 4.75 -35.58 24.68
N GLY A 210 5.27 -36.07 23.54
CA GLY A 210 5.51 -37.49 23.28
C GLY A 210 6.98 -37.75 22.93
N PRO A 211 7.50 -38.97 23.17
CA PRO A 211 8.87 -39.32 22.79
C PRO A 211 9.05 -39.27 21.27
N MET A 212 10.06 -38.53 20.80
CA MET A 212 10.41 -38.44 19.36
C MET A 212 10.61 -39.83 18.76
N THR A 213 9.96 -40.07 17.62
CA THR A 213 10.16 -41.22 16.73
C THR A 213 11.59 -41.21 16.15
N ASP A 214 12.05 -42.35 15.63
CA ASP A 214 13.41 -42.45 15.08
C ASP A 214 13.59 -41.67 13.77
N GLU A 215 12.51 -41.47 13.02
CA GLU A 215 12.46 -40.59 11.84
C GLU A 215 12.62 -39.12 12.23
N GLU A 216 11.89 -38.65 13.26
CA GLU A 216 12.03 -37.30 13.80
C GLU A 216 13.45 -37.05 14.33
N LYS A 217 14.07 -38.04 14.98
CA LYS A 217 15.48 -37.96 15.41
C LYS A 217 16.43 -37.84 14.21
N ALA A 218 16.19 -38.60 13.13
CA ALA A 218 17.01 -38.52 11.92
C ALA A 218 16.89 -37.16 11.24
N GLN A 219 15.67 -36.63 11.08
CA GLN A 219 15.43 -35.29 10.56
C GLN A 219 16.10 -34.21 11.41
N ARG A 220 16.03 -34.33 12.75
CA ARG A 220 16.70 -33.41 13.68
C ARG A 220 18.22 -33.46 13.54
N ARG A 221 18.82 -34.63 13.32
CA ARG A 221 20.28 -34.76 13.07
C ARG A 221 20.69 -34.03 11.79
N ILE A 222 19.95 -34.21 10.70
CA ILE A 222 20.20 -33.52 9.42
C ILE A 222 20.07 -32.00 9.60
N LEU A 223 19.02 -31.55 10.28
CA LEU A 223 18.79 -30.14 10.57
C LEU A 223 19.97 -29.51 11.32
N ILE A 224 20.45 -30.17 12.38
CA ILE A 224 21.58 -29.68 13.18
C ILE A 224 22.86 -29.63 12.33
N ALA A 225 23.12 -30.68 11.54
CA ALA A 225 24.30 -30.74 10.66
C ALA A 225 24.29 -29.62 9.62
N ASN A 226 23.17 -29.43 8.91
CA ASN A 226 23.03 -28.39 7.88
C ASN A 226 23.09 -26.98 8.49
N ASN A 227 22.47 -26.74 9.64
CA ASN A 227 22.55 -25.45 10.32
C ASN A 227 23.97 -25.12 10.80
N LYS A 228 24.76 -26.13 11.17
CA LYS A 228 26.17 -25.97 11.52
C LYS A 228 26.99 -25.67 10.25
N ALA A 229 26.77 -26.43 9.19
CA ALA A 229 27.43 -26.20 7.89
C ALA A 229 27.14 -24.80 7.35
N TRP A 230 25.89 -24.33 7.46
CA TRP A 230 25.48 -22.99 7.02
C TRP A 230 26.25 -21.89 7.75
N ALA A 231 26.36 -21.99 9.07
CA ALA A 231 27.11 -21.02 9.87
C ALA A 231 28.60 -20.96 9.48
N SER A 232 29.19 -22.10 9.12
CA SER A 232 30.57 -22.13 8.60
C SER A 232 30.67 -21.57 7.19
N ALA A 233 29.73 -21.90 6.31
CA ALA A 233 29.69 -21.42 4.93
C ALA A 233 29.53 -19.89 4.87
N GLU A 234 28.69 -19.32 5.72
CA GLU A 234 28.48 -17.86 5.83
C GLU A 234 29.79 -17.10 6.09
N ILE A 235 30.64 -17.61 6.99
CA ILE A 235 31.95 -16.99 7.27
C ILE A 235 32.83 -16.99 6.01
N VAL A 236 32.96 -18.15 5.35
CA VAL A 236 33.77 -18.31 4.14
C VAL A 236 33.23 -17.44 2.99
N ARG A 237 31.90 -17.38 2.85
CA ARG A 237 31.22 -16.57 1.83
C ARG A 237 31.49 -15.08 2.04
N ARG A 238 31.36 -14.57 3.26
CA ARG A 238 31.61 -13.16 3.57
C ARG A 238 33.07 -12.77 3.37
N GLU A 239 34.01 -13.64 3.73
CA GLU A 239 35.43 -13.44 3.43
C GLU A 239 35.69 -13.38 1.93
N TRP A 240 35.06 -14.27 1.16
CA TRP A 240 35.15 -14.26 -0.30
C TRP A 240 34.55 -12.99 -0.91
N LEU A 241 33.41 -12.50 -0.42
CA LEU A 241 32.78 -11.25 -0.85
C LEU A 241 33.68 -10.03 -0.58
N ALA A 242 34.27 -9.95 0.62
CA ALA A 242 35.24 -8.91 0.95
C ALA A 242 36.46 -8.97 0.02
N THR A 243 36.94 -10.18 -0.28
CA THR A 243 38.02 -10.40 -1.25
C THR A 243 37.62 -9.98 -2.66
N LEU A 244 36.39 -10.24 -3.10
CA LEU A 244 35.88 -9.81 -4.40
C LEU A 244 35.86 -8.28 -4.50
N LEU A 245 35.36 -7.61 -3.46
CA LEU A 245 35.21 -6.15 -3.40
C LEU A 245 36.55 -5.41 -3.22
N SER A 246 37.59 -6.09 -2.72
CA SER A 246 38.94 -5.50 -2.64
C SER A 246 39.69 -5.53 -3.99
N ARG A 247 39.23 -6.32 -4.98
CA ARG A 247 39.88 -6.41 -6.31
C ARG A 247 39.89 -5.06 -7.03
N LYS A 248 40.94 -4.84 -7.82
CA LYS A 248 41.09 -3.64 -8.65
C LYS A 248 39.97 -3.49 -9.69
N ALA A 249 39.54 -4.60 -10.29
CA ALA A 249 38.45 -4.65 -11.25
C ALA A 249 37.34 -5.58 -10.74
N LEU A 250 36.10 -5.11 -10.85
CA LEU A 250 34.91 -5.89 -10.56
C LEU A 250 34.58 -6.85 -11.73
N PRO A 251 33.74 -7.87 -11.50
CA PRO A 251 33.19 -8.68 -12.58
C PRO A 251 32.57 -7.83 -13.69
N LYS A 252 32.68 -8.26 -14.95
CA LYS A 252 32.24 -7.48 -16.12
C LYS A 252 30.73 -7.15 -16.09
N ASP A 253 29.95 -8.01 -15.47
CA ASP A 253 28.50 -7.92 -15.29
C ASP A 253 28.09 -7.27 -13.95
N ALA A 254 29.02 -6.70 -13.18
CA ALA A 254 28.72 -6.07 -11.89
C ALA A 254 27.62 -4.99 -12.00
N ALA A 255 27.61 -4.20 -13.08
CA ALA A 255 26.55 -3.22 -13.33
C ALA A 255 25.16 -3.87 -13.52
N VAL A 256 25.10 -5.05 -14.15
CA VAL A 256 23.86 -5.81 -14.32
C VAL A 256 23.38 -6.33 -12.97
N VAL A 257 24.28 -6.86 -12.13
CA VAL A 257 23.93 -7.31 -10.78
C VAL A 257 23.44 -6.16 -9.90
N ILE A 258 24.07 -4.98 -10.00
CA ILE A 258 23.58 -3.78 -9.30
C ILE A 258 22.15 -3.43 -9.75
N ALA A 259 21.89 -3.40 -11.06
CA ALA A 259 20.57 -3.10 -11.60
C ALA A 259 19.51 -4.14 -11.15
N LYS A 260 19.86 -5.44 -11.15
CA LYS A 260 19.00 -6.51 -10.63
C LYS A 260 18.75 -6.35 -9.13
N GLY A 261 19.76 -5.99 -8.35
CA GLY A 261 19.64 -5.65 -6.93
C GLY A 261 18.54 -4.62 -6.68
N LEU A 262 18.61 -3.50 -7.40
CA LEU A 262 17.68 -2.38 -7.24
C LEU A 262 16.27 -2.66 -7.77
N THR A 263 16.08 -3.67 -8.61
CA THR A 263 14.78 -3.94 -9.28
C THR A 263 14.13 -5.23 -8.79
N VAL A 264 14.84 -6.35 -8.90
CA VAL A 264 14.37 -7.70 -8.55
C VAL A 264 14.51 -7.94 -7.04
N HIS A 265 15.66 -7.60 -6.46
CA HIS A 265 15.96 -7.85 -5.04
C HIS A 265 15.58 -6.69 -4.10
N ARG A 266 14.60 -5.86 -4.53
CA ARG A 266 14.22 -4.61 -3.87
C ARG A 266 13.86 -4.76 -2.38
N GLN A 267 13.31 -5.90 -1.96
CA GLN A 267 12.96 -6.14 -0.56
C GLN A 267 14.21 -6.28 0.33
N ALA A 268 15.23 -6.99 -0.16
CA ALA A 268 16.51 -7.12 0.53
C ALA A 268 17.20 -5.75 0.64
N ILE A 269 17.23 -4.98 -0.45
CA ILE A 269 17.79 -3.62 -0.49
C ILE A 269 17.05 -2.69 0.47
N SER A 270 15.72 -2.73 0.47
CA SER A 270 14.90 -1.87 1.34
C SER A 270 15.19 -2.13 2.81
N THR A 271 15.30 -3.40 3.21
CA THR A 271 15.63 -3.79 4.58
C THR A 271 17.04 -3.34 4.96
N ALA A 272 18.04 -3.66 4.14
CA ALA A 272 19.42 -3.30 4.42
C ALA A 272 19.65 -1.78 4.47
N THR A 273 18.97 -1.02 3.60
CA THR A 273 19.07 0.45 3.58
C THR A 273 18.46 1.06 4.85
N ARG A 274 17.33 0.53 5.33
CA ARG A 274 16.72 0.94 6.61
C ARG A 274 17.65 0.67 7.79
N GLU A 275 18.46 -0.37 7.70
CA GLU A 275 19.43 -0.79 8.72
C GLU A 275 20.82 -0.15 8.49
N GLY A 276 20.95 0.85 7.62
CA GLY A 276 22.22 1.58 7.44
C GLY A 276 23.31 0.80 6.70
N ASN A 277 22.94 -0.25 5.95
CA ASN A 277 23.87 -1.05 5.14
C ASN A 277 25.08 -1.59 5.93
N GLU A 278 24.88 -2.05 7.18
CA GLU A 278 25.97 -2.50 8.06
C GLU A 278 26.89 -3.53 7.41
N LEU A 279 26.33 -4.50 6.69
CA LEU A 279 27.12 -5.53 6.05
C LEU A 279 27.94 -5.00 4.86
N ALA A 280 27.43 -4.00 4.14
CA ALA A 280 28.21 -3.35 3.08
C ALA A 280 29.44 -2.62 3.64
N HIS A 281 29.29 -1.98 4.81
CA HIS A 281 30.41 -1.39 5.54
C HIS A 281 31.45 -2.46 5.89
N GLN A 282 31.02 -3.55 6.53
CA GLN A 282 31.90 -4.66 6.94
C GLN A 282 32.63 -5.28 5.74
N LEU A 283 31.93 -5.51 4.63
CA LEU A 283 32.51 -6.07 3.40
C LEU A 283 33.57 -5.16 2.75
N LEU A 284 33.49 -3.85 3.00
CA LEU A 284 34.49 -2.86 2.54
C LEU A 284 35.55 -2.55 3.60
N GLY A 285 35.54 -3.26 4.74
CA GLY A 285 36.48 -3.05 5.84
C GLY A 285 36.25 -1.74 6.61
N LEU A 286 35.01 -1.25 6.62
CA LEU A 286 34.59 -0.07 7.35
C LEU A 286 33.75 -0.47 8.56
N GLU A 287 33.93 0.26 9.66
CA GLU A 287 33.00 0.19 10.78
C GLU A 287 31.62 0.73 10.36
N PRO A 288 30.50 0.14 10.79
CA PRO A 288 29.17 0.70 10.57
C PRO A 288 29.07 2.14 11.06
N SER A 289 28.22 2.92 10.41
CA SER A 289 27.99 4.33 10.75
C SER A 289 26.99 4.44 11.91
N GLY A 290 27.25 5.33 12.87
CA GLY A 290 26.31 5.61 13.95
C GLY A 290 25.09 6.39 13.44
N TYR A 291 23.96 6.33 14.17
CA TYR A 291 22.69 6.96 13.78
C TYR A 291 22.78 8.48 13.51
N PHE A 292 23.70 9.18 14.16
CA PHE A 292 23.90 10.63 14.03
C PHE A 292 25.15 11.02 13.22
N GLU A 293 25.86 10.04 12.65
CA GLU A 293 27.09 10.25 11.88
C GLU A 293 26.79 10.29 10.38
N ASN A 294 27.62 11.00 9.61
CA ASN A 294 27.59 10.88 8.16
C ASN A 294 28.01 9.46 7.76
N ASP A 295 27.31 8.89 6.78
CA ASP A 295 27.57 7.52 6.33
C ASP A 295 29.01 7.39 5.79
N LYS A 296 29.76 6.43 6.34
CA LYS A 296 31.17 6.19 6.01
C LYS A 296 31.36 5.67 4.58
N LEU A 297 30.34 5.07 3.97
CA LEU A 297 30.34 4.77 2.53
C LEU A 297 30.33 6.06 1.71
N VAL A 298 29.59 7.08 2.14
CA VAL A 298 29.60 8.40 1.48
C VAL A 298 30.96 9.06 1.64
N ALA A 299 31.53 9.04 2.86
CA ALA A 299 32.88 9.57 3.09
C ALA A 299 33.94 8.87 2.22
N LEU A 300 33.83 7.55 2.01
CA LEU A 300 34.70 6.80 1.09
C LEU A 300 34.57 7.29 -0.35
N LEU A 301 33.36 7.61 -0.81
CA LEU A 301 33.12 8.11 -2.17
C LEU A 301 33.62 9.53 -2.37
N GLU A 302 33.53 10.39 -1.36
CA GLU A 302 34.09 11.75 -1.40
C GLU A 302 35.62 11.71 -1.54
N GLN A 303 36.28 10.77 -0.85
CA GLN A 303 37.74 10.61 -0.93
C GLN A 303 38.19 9.86 -2.19
N THR A 304 37.42 8.86 -2.63
CA THR A 304 37.76 8.00 -3.77
C THR A 304 36.55 7.77 -4.69
N PRO A 305 36.17 8.76 -5.53
CA PRO A 305 35.00 8.64 -6.40
C PRO A 305 35.04 7.45 -7.37
N ALA A 306 36.25 7.01 -7.76
CA ALA A 306 36.45 5.84 -8.61
C ALA A 306 35.95 4.51 -7.99
N LYS A 307 35.65 4.47 -6.69
CA LYS A 307 35.08 3.31 -5.98
C LYS A 307 33.55 3.29 -5.96
N ALA A 308 32.87 4.22 -6.65
CA ALA A 308 31.40 4.26 -6.74
C ALA A 308 30.75 2.91 -7.08
N GLN A 309 31.28 2.21 -8.07
CA GLN A 309 30.73 0.91 -8.47
C GLN A 309 31.00 -0.19 -7.43
N HIS A 310 32.15 -0.14 -6.73
CA HIS A 310 32.46 -1.06 -5.63
C HIS A 310 31.51 -0.87 -4.45
N VAL A 311 31.23 0.38 -4.08
CA VAL A 311 30.28 0.70 -3.01
C VAL A 311 28.87 0.26 -3.39
N ALA A 312 28.41 0.58 -4.60
CA ALA A 312 27.09 0.17 -5.08
C ALA A 312 26.94 -1.37 -5.10
N LEU A 313 27.97 -2.08 -5.56
CA LEU A 313 27.96 -3.54 -5.54
C LEU A 313 27.99 -4.10 -4.12
N ALA A 314 28.77 -3.50 -3.20
CA ALA A 314 28.82 -3.91 -1.80
C ALA A 314 27.46 -3.76 -1.10
N VAL A 315 26.73 -2.68 -1.39
CA VAL A 315 25.35 -2.47 -0.89
C VAL A 315 24.43 -3.58 -1.38
N VAL A 316 24.46 -3.89 -2.68
CA VAL A 316 23.58 -4.93 -3.25
C VAL A 316 23.92 -6.32 -2.72
N LEU A 317 25.21 -6.69 -2.70
CA LEU A 317 25.65 -7.99 -2.19
C LEU A 317 25.42 -8.10 -0.68
N GLY A 318 25.72 -7.04 0.08
CA GLY A 318 25.47 -6.99 1.52
C GLY A 318 23.98 -7.10 1.85
N ALA A 319 23.10 -6.49 1.05
CA ALA A 319 21.66 -6.60 1.24
C ALA A 319 21.14 -8.01 0.95
N CYS A 320 21.59 -8.64 -0.14
CA CYS A 320 21.20 -10.02 -0.45
C CYS A 320 21.73 -10.99 0.61
N GLU A 321 22.96 -10.78 1.08
CA GLU A 321 23.59 -11.59 2.12
C GLU A 321 22.90 -11.44 3.49
N SER A 322 22.48 -10.23 3.87
CA SER A 322 21.89 -9.96 5.18
C SER A 322 20.52 -10.59 5.41
N VAL A 323 19.78 -10.87 4.33
CA VAL A 323 18.48 -11.55 4.42
C VAL A 323 18.59 -13.08 4.41
N THR A 324 19.80 -13.61 4.22
CA THR A 324 20.03 -15.07 4.34
C THR A 324 20.04 -15.52 5.80
N SER A 325 19.67 -16.78 6.04
CA SER A 325 19.68 -17.36 7.39
C SER A 325 19.86 -18.88 7.34
N LYS A 326 19.96 -19.51 8.51
CA LYS A 326 19.96 -20.99 8.63
C LYS A 326 18.71 -21.67 8.05
N GLN A 327 17.65 -20.93 7.76
CA GLN A 327 16.45 -21.47 7.10
C GLN A 327 16.55 -21.40 5.57
N THR A 328 17.47 -20.61 5.01
CA THR A 328 17.58 -20.36 3.57
C THR A 328 17.87 -21.64 2.76
N TRP A 329 18.63 -22.59 3.31
CA TRP A 329 18.83 -23.88 2.63
C TRP A 329 17.56 -24.74 2.56
N ARG A 330 16.59 -24.53 3.46
CA ARG A 330 15.30 -25.25 3.46
C ARG A 330 14.26 -24.56 2.58
N TYR A 331 14.21 -23.24 2.68
CA TYR A 331 13.18 -22.41 2.07
C TYR A 331 13.82 -21.21 1.34
N PRO A 332 14.58 -21.45 0.25
CA PRO A 332 15.25 -20.38 -0.47
C PRO A 332 14.23 -19.53 -1.23
N SER A 333 14.30 -18.21 -1.03
CA SER A 333 13.56 -17.25 -1.86
C SER A 333 14.16 -17.17 -3.27
N PRO A 334 13.45 -16.60 -4.26
CA PRO A 334 14.02 -16.31 -5.57
C PRO A 334 15.29 -15.46 -5.51
N THR A 335 15.33 -14.49 -4.58
CA THR A 335 16.53 -13.66 -4.34
C THR A 335 17.72 -14.49 -3.88
N ASP A 336 17.51 -15.45 -2.97
CA ASP A 336 18.58 -16.32 -2.48
C ASP A 336 19.16 -17.17 -3.63
N LYS A 337 18.28 -17.76 -4.46
CA LYS A 337 18.68 -18.59 -5.60
C LYS A 337 19.51 -17.80 -6.61
N ASP A 338 19.02 -16.63 -7.01
CA ASP A 338 19.71 -15.75 -7.96
C ASP A 338 21.06 -15.29 -7.40
N TYR A 339 21.09 -14.93 -6.11
CA TYR A 339 22.31 -14.52 -5.41
C TYR A 339 23.38 -15.60 -5.41
N PHE A 340 23.07 -16.80 -4.90
CA PHE A 340 24.04 -17.90 -4.84
C PHE A 340 24.48 -18.38 -6.24
N THR A 341 23.57 -18.37 -7.21
CA THR A 341 23.89 -18.68 -8.62
C THR A 341 24.88 -17.67 -9.19
N GLN A 342 24.69 -16.38 -8.91
CA GLN A 342 25.59 -15.32 -9.35
C GLN A 342 26.96 -15.41 -8.67
N LEU A 343 27.02 -15.74 -7.37
CA LEU A 343 28.30 -15.96 -6.69
C LEU A 343 29.08 -17.11 -7.32
N ALA A 344 28.40 -18.23 -7.62
CA ALA A 344 28.99 -19.36 -8.30
C ALA A 344 29.54 -19.00 -9.69
N ALA A 345 28.79 -18.20 -10.46
CA ALA A 345 29.22 -17.70 -11.77
C ALA A 345 30.48 -16.81 -11.69
N TRP A 346 30.71 -16.14 -10.56
CA TRP A 346 31.93 -15.35 -10.29
C TRP A 346 33.07 -16.17 -9.67
N GLY A 347 32.90 -17.48 -9.53
CA GLY A 347 33.92 -18.42 -9.05
C GLY A 347 33.93 -18.63 -7.53
N TYR A 348 32.84 -18.33 -6.83
CA TYR A 348 32.65 -18.81 -5.46
C TYR A 348 32.27 -20.29 -5.48
N ASN A 349 33.01 -21.13 -4.76
CA ASN A 349 32.67 -22.55 -4.63
C ASN A 349 31.61 -22.71 -3.53
N LEU A 350 30.35 -22.88 -3.92
CA LEU A 350 29.25 -23.15 -2.98
C LEU A 350 29.53 -24.43 -2.19
N SER A 351 29.39 -24.36 -0.87
CA SER A 351 29.39 -25.53 0.01
C SER A 351 28.15 -26.39 -0.23
N ASP A 352 28.19 -27.65 0.22
CA ASP A 352 27.09 -28.61 0.04
C ASP A 352 25.73 -28.04 0.49
N VAL A 353 25.69 -27.32 1.62
CA VAL A 353 24.44 -26.75 2.15
C VAL A 353 23.94 -25.55 1.34
N GLU A 354 24.82 -24.80 0.70
CA GLU A 354 24.44 -23.69 -0.19
C GLU A 354 24.00 -24.19 -1.56
N GLN A 355 24.54 -25.33 -2.01
CA GLN A 355 24.06 -26.00 -3.22
C GLN A 355 22.61 -26.49 -3.06
N ILE A 356 22.20 -26.91 -1.86
CA ILE A 356 20.78 -27.23 -1.58
C ILE A 356 19.90 -26.00 -1.84
N ALA A 357 20.36 -24.81 -1.44
CA ALA A 357 19.62 -23.57 -1.63
C ALA A 357 19.44 -23.18 -3.11
N THR A 358 20.34 -23.60 -4.01
CA THR A 358 20.26 -23.29 -5.46
C THR A 358 19.44 -24.30 -6.24
N VAL A 359 19.52 -25.59 -5.90
CA VAL A 359 18.83 -26.67 -6.62
C VAL A 359 17.33 -26.70 -6.26
N GLY A 360 16.97 -26.29 -5.05
CA GLY A 360 15.56 -26.20 -4.65
C GLY A 360 14.84 -27.54 -4.69
N GLU A 361 15.49 -28.63 -4.25
CA GLU A 361 14.76 -29.82 -3.82
C GLU A 361 13.99 -29.44 -2.57
N ALA A 362 12.75 -28.95 -2.76
CA ALA A 362 11.75 -28.97 -1.71
C ALA A 362 11.69 -30.42 -1.23
N VAL A 363 12.11 -30.66 0.01
CA VAL A 363 11.75 -31.88 0.73
C VAL A 363 10.22 -31.85 0.76
N GLN A 364 9.61 -32.52 -0.22
CA GLN A 364 8.17 -32.78 -0.26
C GLN A 364 7.84 -33.44 1.07
N THR A 365 6.96 -32.78 1.81
CA THR A 365 6.32 -33.31 3.01
C THR A 365 5.79 -34.71 2.69
N ALA A 366 6.29 -35.70 3.41
CA ALA A 366 5.80 -37.08 3.37
C ALA A 366 4.40 -37.23 4.02
N GLU A 367 3.48 -36.29 3.76
CA GLU A 367 2.08 -36.37 4.19
C GLU A 367 1.09 -36.58 3.04
N GLU A 368 1.49 -36.40 1.77
CA GLU A 368 0.59 -36.67 0.62
C GLU A 368 0.71 -38.09 0.03
N ALA A 369 1.64 -38.93 0.51
CA ALA A 369 1.78 -40.32 0.03
C ALA A 369 1.04 -41.36 0.90
N GLY A 370 0.45 -40.95 2.04
CA GLY A 370 -0.26 -41.86 2.96
C GLY A 370 -1.72 -42.15 2.60
N ALA A 371 -2.33 -41.40 1.67
CA ALA A 371 -3.76 -41.48 1.39
C ALA A 371 -4.15 -42.30 0.14
N VAL A 372 -3.19 -42.90 -0.57
CA VAL A 372 -3.47 -43.74 -1.75
C VAL A 372 -2.76 -45.09 -1.64
N SER A 373 -3.04 -45.82 -0.56
CA SER A 373 -2.67 -47.23 -0.43
C SER A 373 -3.46 -47.91 0.69
N SER A 374 -4.77 -48.03 0.54
CA SER A 374 -5.51 -49.16 1.12
C SER A 374 -6.53 -49.66 0.10
N ASP A 375 -6.05 -50.57 -0.73
CA ASP A 375 -6.89 -51.43 -1.57
C ASP A 375 -7.74 -52.33 -0.65
N PRO A 376 -9.04 -52.55 -0.93
CA PRO A 376 -9.89 -53.39 -0.11
C PRO A 376 -9.79 -54.83 -0.60
N GLY A 377 -9.31 -55.74 0.25
CA GLY A 377 -9.25 -57.15 -0.11
C GLY A 377 -9.30 -58.12 1.07
N VAL A 378 -10.51 -58.68 1.31
CA VAL A 378 -10.79 -60.12 1.59
C VAL A 378 -10.25 -60.68 2.93
N SER A 379 -10.95 -61.41 3.80
CA SER A 379 -12.32 -61.92 3.98
C SER A 379 -12.35 -62.60 5.36
N ASP A 380 -13.48 -62.55 6.06
CA ASP A 380 -14.23 -63.72 6.56
C ASP A 380 -15.54 -63.28 7.22
#